data_AF-A0A954GKT8-F1
#
_entry.id   AF-A0A954GKT8-F1
#
_cell.length_a   1.000
_cell.length_b   1.000
_cell.length_c   1.000
_cell.angle_alpha   90.00
_cell.angle_beta   90.00
_cell.angle_gamma   90.00
#
_symmetry.space_group_name_H-M   'P 1'
#
loop_
_entity.id
_entity.type
_entity.pdbx_description
1 polymer ?
#
loop_
_entity_poly.entity_id
_entity_poly.type
_entity_poly.pdbx_seq_one_letter_code
_entity_poly.pdbx_strand_id
1 'polypeptide(L)'
;MLLAGVTDNGSVVDPITLDGLASNQEFASIDGTGNNIDNPELGSTDEALLRLTSAEYEDGTSSPAGADRTSAREVSNAIAAVDSLAENDRYLSDFLWIWGQL
;
A
#
# COMPACT_ATOMS: atom_id res chain seq x y z
N MET A 1 -27.97 51.85 41.60
CA MET A 1 -27.00 51.92 42.71
C MET A 1 -26.32 50.55 42.80
N LEU A 2 -25.02 50.49 42.50
CA LEU A 2 -24.10 49.34 42.63
C LEU A 2 -24.18 48.73 44.07
N LEU A 3 -23.87 47.46 44.34
CA LEU A 3 -22.60 46.78 44.08
C LEU A 3 -22.72 45.23 44.09
N ALA A 4 -21.78 44.58 43.39
CA ALA A 4 -21.66 43.15 43.10
C ALA A 4 -20.90 42.32 44.16
N GLY A 5 -21.11 40.99 44.07
CA GLY A 5 -20.17 39.93 44.47
C GLY A 5 -20.18 38.82 43.40
N VAL A 6 -19.31 38.99 42.39
CA VAL A 6 -18.88 38.06 41.31
C VAL A 6 -17.59 37.40 41.83
N THR A 7 -17.29 36.12 41.64
CA THR A 7 -17.15 35.34 40.39
C THR A 7 -18.09 34.11 40.40
N ASP A 8 -19.14 33.97 39.57
CA ASP A 8 -19.24 33.94 38.09
C ASP A 8 -18.43 32.77 37.49
N ASN A 9 -18.97 31.60 37.20
CA ASN A 9 -20.28 31.28 36.64
C ASN A 9 -20.82 29.95 37.20
N GLY A 10 -22.12 29.91 37.52
CA GLY A 10 -22.84 28.72 37.97
C GLY A 10 -23.02 27.66 36.88
N SER A 11 -21.93 27.03 36.46
CA SER A 11 -21.99 25.76 35.73
C SER A 11 -22.04 24.64 36.76
N VAL A 12 -23.19 23.97 36.81
CA VAL A 12 -23.29 22.58 37.23
C VAL A 12 -22.08 21.86 36.63
N VAL A 13 -21.27 21.18 37.43
CA VAL A 13 -20.17 20.36 36.90
C VAL A 13 -20.76 19.45 35.84
N ASP A 14 -20.48 19.76 34.57
CA ASP A 14 -21.06 19.02 33.46
C ASP A 14 -20.64 17.55 33.62
N PRO A 15 -21.57 16.59 33.46
CA PRO A 15 -21.23 15.19 33.53
C PRO A 15 -20.26 14.94 32.39
N ILE A 16 -18.96 14.80 32.70
CA ILE A 16 -17.88 14.35 31.80
C ILE A 16 -18.24 14.63 30.33
N THR A 17 -18.01 15.87 29.87
CA THR A 17 -18.26 16.20 28.46
C THR A 17 -17.63 15.11 27.60
N LEU A 18 -18.50 14.35 26.91
CA LEU A 18 -18.12 13.28 25.99
C LEU A 18 -17.27 13.81 24.83
N ASP A 19 -17.09 15.13 24.75
CA ASP A 19 -16.16 15.85 23.87
C ASP A 19 -14.70 15.37 24.02
N GLY A 20 -14.33 14.76 25.15
CA GLY A 20 -13.01 14.18 25.37
C GLY A 20 -12.84 12.72 24.92
N LEU A 21 -13.91 12.05 24.47
CA LEU A 21 -13.88 10.66 24.02
C LEU A 21 -14.07 10.51 22.51
N ALA A 22 -14.13 11.62 21.77
CA ALA A 22 -14.01 11.58 20.32
C ALA A 22 -12.65 10.91 20.02
N SER A 23 -12.72 9.68 19.53
CA SER A 23 -11.54 8.92 19.16
C SER A 23 -10.74 9.76 18.17
N ASN A 24 -9.58 10.27 18.58
CA ASN A 24 -8.49 10.66 17.65
C ASN A 24 -7.93 9.39 16.98
N GLN A 25 -8.84 8.56 16.48
CA GLN A 25 -8.54 7.34 15.77
C GLN A 25 -8.67 7.70 14.31
N GLU A 26 -7.51 7.95 13.72
CA GLU A 26 -7.38 8.06 12.29
C GLU A 26 -7.57 6.68 11.67
N PHE A 27 -8.41 6.60 10.64
CA PHE A 27 -8.55 5.40 9.83
C PHE A 27 -7.63 5.52 8.62
N ALA A 28 -7.02 4.40 8.22
CA ALA A 28 -6.28 4.37 6.97
C ALA A 28 -7.20 4.78 5.81
N SER A 29 -6.69 5.64 4.93
CA SER A 29 -7.34 5.96 3.68
C SER A 29 -7.52 4.68 2.84
N ILE A 30 -8.61 4.64 2.08
CA ILE A 30 -8.92 3.47 1.23
C ILE A 30 -7.93 3.35 0.07
N ASP A 31 -7.39 4.48 -0.39
CA ASP A 31 -6.45 4.57 -1.50
C ASP A 31 -4.98 4.59 -1.07
N GLY A 32 -4.69 4.69 0.23
CA GLY A 32 -3.34 4.74 0.79
C GLY A 32 -2.76 6.16 0.97
N THR A 33 -3.45 7.20 0.51
CA THR A 33 -3.01 8.61 0.61
C THR A 33 -2.84 9.04 2.06
N GLY A 34 -1.76 9.76 2.37
CA GLY A 34 -1.49 10.35 3.68
C GLY A 34 -0.80 9.43 4.69
N ASN A 35 -0.46 8.19 4.30
CA ASN A 35 0.24 7.27 5.19
C ASN A 35 1.65 7.77 5.56
N ASN A 36 2.37 8.34 4.60
CA ASN A 36 3.65 9.00 4.85
C ASN A 36 3.46 10.53 5.00
N ILE A 37 3.83 11.08 6.15
CA ILE A 37 3.61 12.50 6.50
C ILE A 37 4.36 13.45 5.55
N ASP A 38 5.60 13.10 5.19
CA ASP A 38 6.45 13.95 4.35
C ASP A 38 6.12 13.81 2.86
N ASN A 39 5.65 12.65 2.45
CA ASN A 39 5.32 12.31 1.06
C ASN A 39 3.98 11.58 1.00
N PRO A 40 2.85 12.29 1.08
CA PRO A 40 1.52 11.70 1.23
C PRO A 40 1.13 10.65 0.18
N GLU A 41 1.70 10.68 -1.01
CA GLU A 41 1.42 9.74 -2.11
C GLU A 41 2.23 8.43 -2.03
N LEU A 42 3.18 8.28 -1.10
CA LEU A 42 3.95 7.04 -1.02
C LEU A 42 3.08 5.88 -0.55
N GLY A 43 2.83 4.95 -1.48
CA GLY A 43 2.00 3.78 -1.25
C GLY A 43 0.52 4.00 -1.53
N SER A 44 0.13 5.14 -2.13
CA SER A 44 -1.21 5.34 -2.67
C SER A 44 -1.39 4.60 -4.01
N THR A 45 -2.65 4.41 -4.42
CA THR A 45 -3.01 3.85 -5.74
C THR A 45 -2.71 4.84 -6.87
N ASP A 46 -2.64 4.34 -8.10
CA ASP A 46 -2.42 5.12 -9.34
C ASP A 46 -1.08 5.87 -9.43
N GLU A 47 -0.14 5.54 -8.56
CA GLU A 47 1.22 6.07 -8.57
C GLU A 47 2.20 5.26 -9.44
N ALA A 48 3.25 5.92 -9.92
CA ALA A 48 4.29 5.26 -10.68
C ALA A 48 5.14 4.31 -9.81
N LEU A 49 5.39 3.09 -10.30
CA LEU A 49 6.23 2.12 -9.59
C LEU A 49 7.68 2.60 -9.44
N LEU A 50 8.28 2.27 -8.29
CA LEU A 50 9.70 2.48 -8.04
C LEU A 50 10.55 1.67 -9.02
N ARG A 51 11.61 2.30 -9.56
CA ARG A 51 12.59 1.65 -10.41
C ARG A 51 13.89 1.40 -9.64
N LEU A 52 14.25 0.13 -9.45
CA LEU A 52 15.51 -0.26 -8.80
C LEU A 52 16.72 -0.19 -9.74
N THR A 53 16.48 -0.13 -11.05
CA THR A 53 17.50 -0.02 -12.10
C THR A 53 17.02 0.92 -13.20
N SER A 54 17.92 1.30 -14.11
CA SER A 54 17.56 2.07 -15.31
C SER A 54 16.56 1.28 -16.17
N ALA A 55 15.56 1.97 -16.72
CA ALA A 55 14.67 1.36 -17.70
C ALA A 55 15.37 1.17 -19.04
N GLU A 56 15.13 0.03 -19.68
CA GLU A 56 15.67 -0.32 -20.99
C GLU A 56 14.51 -0.43 -21.99
N TYR A 57 14.45 0.55 -22.90
CA TYR A 57 13.51 0.61 -24.01
C TYR A 57 14.29 0.73 -25.32
N GLU A 58 13.77 0.17 -26.41
CA GLU A 58 14.43 0.20 -27.72
C GLU A 58 14.61 1.65 -28.22
N ASP A 59 13.60 2.49 -28.03
CA ASP A 59 13.61 3.92 -28.37
C ASP A 59 14.09 4.82 -27.22
N GLY A 60 14.53 4.23 -26.11
CA GLY A 60 14.91 4.93 -24.88
C GLY A 60 13.74 5.52 -24.06
N THR A 61 12.48 5.28 -24.45
CA THR A 61 11.31 5.89 -23.79
C THR A 61 10.17 4.92 -23.48
N SER A 62 9.69 4.15 -24.46
CA SER A 62 8.42 3.42 -24.34
C SER A 62 8.35 2.13 -25.16
N SER A 63 9.09 2.04 -26.27
CA SER A 63 9.11 0.85 -27.11
C SER A 63 9.78 -0.31 -26.37
N PRO A 64 9.09 -1.45 -26.16
CA PRO A 64 9.67 -2.59 -25.46
C PRO A 64 11.02 -2.99 -26.07
N ALA A 65 12.05 -3.13 -25.23
CA ALA A 65 13.37 -3.52 -25.69
C ALA A 65 13.42 -4.99 -26.13
N GLY A 66 14.45 -5.32 -26.92
CA GLY A 66 14.82 -6.71 -27.19
C GLY A 66 14.23 -7.31 -28.46
N ALA A 67 14.02 -6.50 -29.51
CA ALA A 67 13.63 -7.00 -30.84
C ALA A 67 14.57 -8.11 -31.37
N ASP A 68 15.85 -8.05 -31.02
CA ASP A 68 16.86 -9.04 -31.38
C ASP A 68 16.99 -10.22 -30.38
N ARG A 69 16.16 -10.27 -29.33
CA ARG A 69 16.17 -11.36 -28.33
C ARG A 69 15.30 -12.52 -28.82
N THR A 70 15.64 -13.74 -28.39
CA THR A 70 14.81 -14.93 -28.60
C THR A 70 13.38 -14.68 -28.12
N SER A 71 12.39 -15.19 -28.86
CA SER A 71 10.99 -14.94 -28.53
C SER A 71 10.62 -15.52 -27.16
N ALA A 72 9.66 -14.88 -26.48
CA ALA A 72 9.15 -15.38 -25.20
C ALA A 72 8.65 -16.83 -25.29
N ARG A 73 8.11 -17.24 -26.45
CA ARG A 73 7.64 -18.61 -26.67
C ARG A 73 8.79 -19.62 -26.77
N GLU A 74 9.84 -19.27 -27.49
CA GLU A 74 11.03 -20.14 -27.60
C GLU A 74 11.71 -20.31 -26.24
N VAL A 75 11.86 -19.23 -25.46
CA VAL A 75 12.40 -19.32 -24.10
C VAL A 75 11.52 -20.20 -23.21
N SER A 76 10.19 -20.01 -23.26
CA SER A 76 9.24 -20.84 -22.50
C SER A 76 9.36 -22.32 -22.85
N ASN A 77 9.42 -22.67 -24.15
CA ASN A 77 9.58 -24.05 -24.59
C ASN A 77 10.93 -24.65 -24.15
N ALA A 78 12.00 -23.85 -24.12
CA ALA A 78 13.34 -24.33 -23.78
C ALA A 78 13.55 -24.50 -22.26
N ILE A 79 12.91 -23.68 -21.42
CA ILE A 79 13.19 -23.59 -19.97
C ILE A 79 12.05 -24.11 -19.10
N ALA A 80 10.79 -23.82 -19.48
CA ALA A 80 9.62 -24.08 -18.64
C ALA A 80 8.79 -25.29 -19.11
N ALA A 81 9.29 -26.05 -20.09
CA ALA A 81 8.67 -27.31 -20.48
C ALA A 81 8.84 -28.35 -19.36
N VAL A 82 7.73 -28.92 -18.91
CA VAL A 82 7.70 -29.91 -17.82
C VAL A 82 7.22 -31.24 -18.40
N ASP A 83 8.00 -32.30 -18.18
CA ASP A 83 7.69 -33.67 -18.60
C ASP A 83 7.25 -34.57 -17.44
N SER A 84 7.40 -34.10 -16.21
CA SER A 84 7.16 -34.86 -14.98
C SER A 84 6.71 -33.96 -13.84
N LEU A 85 5.93 -34.51 -12.92
CA LEU A 85 5.54 -33.79 -11.70
C LEU A 85 6.66 -33.89 -10.68
N ALA A 86 7.06 -32.75 -10.14
CA ALA A 86 7.99 -32.66 -9.03
C ALA A 86 7.27 -32.10 -7.80
N GLU A 87 7.46 -32.74 -6.66
CA GLU A 87 7.03 -32.18 -5.39
C GLU A 87 7.91 -30.98 -5.02
N ASN A 88 7.33 -30.03 -4.29
CA ASN A 88 8.09 -28.94 -3.71
C ASN A 88 9.14 -29.49 -2.71
N ASP A 89 10.41 -29.15 -2.91
CA ASP A 89 11.56 -29.64 -2.12
C ASP A 89 11.57 -29.15 -0.66
N ARG A 90 10.68 -28.23 -0.31
CA ARG A 90 10.48 -27.69 1.04
C ARG A 90 9.17 -28.16 1.67
N TYR A 91 8.44 -29.07 1.02
CA TYR A 91 7.17 -29.62 1.51
C TYR A 91 6.14 -28.55 1.88
N LEU A 92 6.14 -27.45 1.14
CA LEU A 92 5.19 -26.36 1.33
C LEU A 92 3.83 -26.79 0.81
N SER A 93 2.77 -26.41 1.54
CA SER A 93 1.41 -26.64 1.06
C SER A 93 1.08 -25.68 -0.08
N ASP A 94 0.16 -26.08 -0.94
CA ASP A 94 -0.35 -25.21 -2.02
C ASP A 94 -0.96 -23.91 -1.50
N PHE A 95 -1.40 -23.90 -0.24
CA PHE A 95 -1.88 -22.69 0.42
C PHE A 95 -0.85 -21.55 0.38
N LEU A 96 0.45 -21.86 0.44
CA LEU A 96 1.49 -20.84 0.44
C LEU A 96 1.48 -19.99 -0.84
N TRP A 97 1.47 -20.63 -2.01
CA TRP A 97 1.50 -19.88 -3.27
C TRP A 97 0.13 -19.27 -3.57
N ILE A 98 -0.97 -19.93 -3.19
CA ILE A 98 -2.33 -19.40 -3.33
C ILE A 98 -2.49 -18.11 -2.52
N TRP A 99 -2.08 -18.11 -1.25
CA TRP A 99 -2.10 -16.91 -0.41
C TRP A 99 -1.19 -15.81 -0.95
N GLY A 100 -0.04 -16.15 -1.55
CA GLY A 100 0.86 -15.16 -2.14
C GLY A 100 0.33 -14.49 -3.41
N GLN A 101 -0.68 -15.07 -4.07
CA GLN A 101 -1.34 -14.51 -5.25
C GLN A 101 -2.61 -13.72 -4.91
N LEU A 102 -3.30 -14.10 -3.83
CA LEU A 102 -4.52 -13.44 -3.34
C LEU A 102 -4.24 -11.99 -2.92
#